data_AF-A0A392NKT9-F1
#
_entry.id   AF-A0A392NKT9-F1
#
_cell.length_a   1.000
_cell.length_b   1.000
_cell.length_c   1.000
_cell.angle_alpha   90.00
_cell.angle_beta   90.00
_cell.angle_gamma   90.00
#
_symmetry.space_group_name_H-M   'P 1'
#
loop_
_entity.id
_entity.type
_entity.pdbx_description
1 polymer ?
#
loop_
_entity_poly.entity_id
_entity_poly.type
_entity_poly.pdbx_seq_one_letter_code
_entity_poly.pdbx_strand_id
1 'polypeptide(L)'
;MGESAQEKQKCAEQLTNVATCLPYLGGSAKAPTSDCCSGLIQAIKNNKKCICIIVKDRDDPDLGLKINITLALGLPSLCKASNNLSQCP
;
A
#
# COMPACT_ATOMS: atom_id res chain seq x y z
N MET A 1 21.63 -9.55 -10.91
CA MET A 1 20.69 -8.40 -10.96
C MET A 1 19.30 -8.94 -10.63
N GLY A 2 18.94 -8.96 -9.35
CA GLY A 2 17.66 -9.54 -8.89
C GLY A 2 17.10 -8.81 -7.67
N GLU A 3 17.62 -7.61 -7.39
CA GLU A 3 17.31 -6.84 -6.19
C GLU A 3 15.91 -6.20 -6.22
N SER A 4 15.22 -6.17 -7.36
CA SER A 4 13.88 -5.54 -7.44
C SER A 4 12.72 -6.51 -7.24
N ALA A 5 12.84 -7.76 -7.68
CA ALA A 5 11.73 -8.73 -7.61
C ALA A 5 11.55 -9.30 -6.20
N GLN A 6 12.66 -9.63 -5.52
CA GLN A 6 12.60 -10.14 -4.14
C GLN A 6 12.13 -9.07 -3.15
N GLU A 7 12.50 -7.82 -3.39
CA GLU A 7 12.05 -6.69 -2.60
C GLU A 7 10.58 -6.40 -2.86
N LYS A 8 10.14 -6.33 -4.14
CA LYS A 8 8.71 -6.24 -4.49
C LYS A 8 7.89 -7.37 -3.88
N GLN A 9 8.39 -8.60 -3.88
CA GLN A 9 7.69 -9.74 -3.32
C GLN A 9 7.58 -9.64 -1.79
N LYS A 10 8.65 -9.26 -1.09
CA LYS A 10 8.58 -8.93 0.35
C LYS A 10 7.62 -7.78 0.63
N CYS A 11 7.56 -6.77 -0.25
CA CYS A 11 6.56 -5.71 -0.16
C CYS A 11 5.15 -6.28 -0.33
N ALA A 12 4.95 -7.16 -1.31
CA ALA A 12 3.68 -7.81 -1.63
C ALA A 12 3.17 -8.66 -0.45
N GLU A 13 4.06 -9.35 0.26
CA GLU A 13 3.72 -10.09 1.48
C GLU A 13 3.29 -9.15 2.62
N GLN A 14 3.95 -8.01 2.80
CA GLN A 14 3.46 -6.97 3.71
C GLN A 14 2.14 -6.37 3.22
N LEU A 15 1.92 -6.38 1.90
CA LEU A 15 0.65 -6.02 1.31
C LEU A 15 -0.46 -7.00 1.56
N THR A 16 -0.18 -8.28 1.86
CA THR A 16 -1.21 -9.22 2.31
C THR A 16 -1.92 -8.70 3.56
N ASN A 17 -1.21 -8.04 4.47
CA ASN A 17 -1.80 -7.39 5.64
C ASN A 17 -2.62 -6.13 5.29
N VAL A 18 -2.36 -5.52 4.14
CA VAL A 18 -3.19 -4.44 3.55
C VAL A 18 -4.00 -4.94 2.35
N ALA A 19 -4.16 -6.26 2.18
CA ALA A 19 -5.01 -6.81 1.13
C ALA A 19 -6.47 -6.48 1.44
N THR A 20 -6.79 -6.39 2.73
CA THR A 20 -8.03 -5.83 3.25
C THR A 20 -8.23 -4.35 2.90
N CYS A 21 -7.16 -3.63 2.54
CA CYS A 21 -7.23 -2.27 1.98
C CYS A 21 -7.45 -2.24 0.48
N LEU A 22 -7.16 -3.32 -0.27
CA LEU A 22 -7.32 -3.36 -1.72
C LEU A 22 -8.69 -2.92 -2.22
N PRO A 23 -9.83 -3.32 -1.63
CA PRO A 23 -11.11 -2.83 -2.12
C PRO A 23 -11.24 -1.32 -1.95
N TYR A 24 -10.72 -0.72 -0.86
CA TYR A 24 -10.73 0.73 -0.69
C TYR A 24 -9.74 1.40 -1.65
N LEU A 25 -8.51 0.89 -1.74
CA LEU A 25 -7.48 1.38 -2.64
C LEU A 25 -7.92 1.32 -4.10
N GLY A 26 -8.61 0.26 -4.52
CA GLY A 26 -9.17 0.11 -5.86
C GLY A 26 -10.49 0.87 -6.07
N GLY A 27 -10.99 1.62 -5.08
CA GLY A 27 -12.25 2.37 -5.17
C GLY A 27 -13.52 1.52 -5.15
N SER A 28 -13.40 0.23 -4.87
CA SER A 28 -14.53 -0.68 -4.69
C SER A 28 -15.20 -0.52 -3.31
N ALA A 29 -14.45 -0.11 -2.29
CA ALA A 29 -14.96 0.20 -0.96
C ALA A 29 -14.88 1.70 -0.66
N LYS A 30 -15.91 2.21 0.03
CA LYS A 30 -16.03 3.63 0.43
C LYS A 30 -15.22 3.98 1.68
N ALA A 31 -14.87 2.97 2.49
CA ALA A 31 -14.11 3.14 3.72
C ALA A 31 -13.16 1.95 3.94
N PRO A 32 -11.98 2.18 4.53
CA PRO A 32 -11.08 1.10 4.96
C PRO A 32 -11.62 0.40 6.21
N THR A 33 -11.25 -0.87 6.37
CA THR A 33 -11.50 -1.61 7.61
C THR A 33 -10.46 -1.27 8.68
N SER A 34 -10.79 -1.50 9.95
CA SER A 34 -9.82 -1.32 11.05
C SER A 34 -8.58 -2.19 10.88
N ASP A 35 -8.75 -3.38 10.32
CA ASP A 35 -7.67 -4.32 10.03
C ASP A 35 -6.71 -3.77 8.98
N CYS A 36 -7.27 -3.20 7.90
CA CYS A 36 -6.53 -2.47 6.89
C CYS A 36 -5.67 -1.34 7.50
N CYS A 37 -6.23 -0.55 8.41
CA CYS A 37 -5.46 0.53 9.04
C CYS A 37 -4.29 0.02 9.88
N SER A 38 -4.52 -1.00 10.71
CA SER A 38 -3.45 -1.60 11.52
C SER A 38 -2.36 -2.20 10.65
N GLY A 39 -2.73 -2.94 9.60
CA GLY A 39 -1.81 -3.50 8.62
C GLY A 39 -1.00 -2.43 7.89
N LEU A 40 -1.65 -1.33 7.48
CA LEU A 40 -0.98 -0.23 6.79
C LEU A 40 0.01 0.50 7.68
N ILE A 41 -0.38 0.81 8.92
CA ILE A 41 0.50 1.48 9.88
C ILE A 41 1.74 0.62 10.14
N GLN A 42 1.56 -0.69 10.32
CA GLN A 42 2.66 -1.64 10.49
C GLN A 42 3.53 -1.71 9.23
N ALA A 43 2.95 -1.84 8.04
CA ALA A 43 3.71 -1.96 6.79
C ALA A 43 4.51 -0.70 6.48
N ILE A 44 3.94 0.49 6.73
CA ILE A 44 4.63 1.77 6.58
C ILE A 44 5.77 1.91 7.60
N LYS A 45 5.55 1.49 8.86
CA LYS A 45 6.58 1.53 9.90
C LYS A 45 7.72 0.55 9.63
N ASN A 46 7.37 -0.65 9.17
CA ASN A 46 8.33 -1.72 8.91
C ASN A 46 9.13 -1.44 7.65
N ASN A 47 8.46 -1.04 6.56
CA ASN A 47 9.12 -0.84 5.27
C ASN A 47 8.41 0.19 4.38
N LYS A 48 8.48 1.48 4.76
CA LYS A 48 7.90 2.62 3.99
C LYS A 48 8.27 2.58 2.50
N LYS A 49 9.53 2.28 2.19
CA LYS A 49 10.07 2.28 0.82
C LYS A 49 9.33 1.27 -0.07
N CYS A 50 8.99 0.11 0.50
CA CYS A 50 8.21 -0.93 -0.17
C CYS A 50 6.82 -0.45 -0.57
N ILE A 51 6.10 0.18 0.37
CA ILE A 51 4.76 0.70 0.11
C ILE A 51 4.81 1.80 -0.96
N CYS A 52 5.84 2.64 -0.94
CA CYS A 52 6.05 3.65 -1.96
C CYS A 52 6.25 3.07 -3.35
N ILE A 53 7.11 2.06 -3.48
CA ILE A 53 7.37 1.39 -4.76
C ILE A 53 6.07 0.82 -5.29
N ILE A 54 5.30 0.09 -4.48
CA ILE A 54 4.03 -0.51 -4.91
C ILE A 54 3.01 0.56 -5.33
N VAL A 55 2.89 1.65 -4.56
CA VAL A 55 2.00 2.77 -4.94
C VAL A 55 2.50 3.48 -6.20
N LYS A 56 3.80 3.43 -6.50
CA LYS A 56 4.37 3.97 -7.75
C LYS A 56 4.11 3.03 -8.93
N ASP A 57 4.32 1.74 -8.70
CA ASP A 57 4.11 0.60 -9.59
C ASP A 57 2.66 0.07 -9.59
N ARG A 58 1.66 0.84 -9.16
CA ARG A 58 0.27 0.34 -9.14
C ARG A 58 -0.32 0.00 -10.51
N ASP A 59 0.26 0.58 -11.56
CA ASP A 59 -0.11 0.31 -12.94
C ASP A 59 0.73 -0.84 -13.52
N ASP A 60 1.58 -1.47 -12.70
CA ASP A 60 2.41 -2.60 -13.09
C ASP A 60 1.52 -3.84 -13.26
N PRO A 61 1.43 -4.39 -14.48
CA PRO A 61 0.61 -5.58 -14.73
C PRO A 61 1.14 -6.81 -13.98
N ASP A 62 2.43 -6.81 -13.62
CA ASP A 62 3.08 -7.85 -12.82
C ASP A 62 2.52 -7.93 -11.38
N LEU A 63 2.09 -6.78 -10.84
CA LEU A 63 1.46 -6.72 -9.53
C LEU A 63 0.04 -7.27 -9.54
N GLY A 64 -0.69 -7.16 -10.65
CA GLY A 64 -2.09 -7.58 -10.76
C GLY A 64 -3.06 -6.81 -9.85
N LEU A 65 -2.64 -5.67 -9.27
CA LEU A 65 -3.43 -4.89 -8.31
C LEU A 65 -3.76 -3.52 -8.89
N LYS A 66 -5.06 -3.19 -8.98
CA LYS A 66 -5.50 -1.83 -9.32
C LYS A 66 -5.58 -0.98 -8.06
N ILE A 67 -4.64 -0.06 -7.88
CA ILE A 67 -4.65 0.91 -6.77
C ILE A 67 -4.95 2.30 -7.33
N ASN A 68 -5.88 3.01 -6.71
CA ASN A 68 -6.17 4.40 -7.00
C ASN A 68 -5.28 5.27 -6.10
N ILE A 69 -4.38 6.04 -6.72
CA ILE A 69 -3.46 6.95 -6.01
C ILE A 69 -4.19 7.90 -5.07
N THR A 70 -5.34 8.43 -5.47
CA THR A 70 -6.07 9.40 -4.66
C THR A 70 -6.53 8.78 -3.35
N LEU A 71 -7.01 7.54 -3.40
CA LEU A 71 -7.43 6.78 -2.23
C LEU A 71 -6.22 6.33 -1.42
N ALA A 72 -5.13 5.91 -2.06
CA ALA A 72 -3.88 5.57 -1.38
C ALA A 72 -3.32 6.75 -0.57
N LEU A 73 -3.32 7.97 -1.14
CA LEU A 73 -2.84 9.17 -0.45
C LEU A 73 -3.76 9.60 0.70
N GLY A 74 -5.08 9.38 0.58
CA GLY A 74 -6.05 9.68 1.63
C GLY A 74 -6.19 8.59 2.72
N LEU A 75 -5.81 7.35 2.42
CA LEU A 75 -5.84 6.22 3.34
C LEU A 75 -5.06 6.46 4.64
N PRO A 76 -3.79 6.95 4.63
CA PRO A 76 -3.07 7.23 5.87
C PRO A 76 -3.76 8.30 6.71
N SER A 77 -4.42 9.30 6.11
CA SER A 77 -5.21 10.30 6.84
C SER A 77 -6.41 9.68 7.55
N LEU A 78 -7.12 8.74 6.90
CA LEU A 78 -8.24 8.02 7.51
C LEU A 78 -7.80 7.10 8.65
N CYS A 79 -6.67 6.43 8.47
CA CYS A 79 -6.10 5.53 9.45
C CYS A 79 -5.31 6.23 10.56
N LYS A 80 -5.22 7.57 10.53
CA LYS A 80 -4.33 8.36 11.41
C LYS A 80 -2.88 7.86 11.40
N ALA A 81 -2.43 7.35 10.26
CA ALA A 81 -1.03 6.99 10.07
C ALA A 81 -0.21 8.27 9.89
N SER A 82 0.80 8.48 10.75
CA SER A 82 1.65 9.68 10.73
C SER A 82 2.47 9.84 9.45
N ASN A 83 2.69 8.74 8.74
CA ASN A 83 3.45 8.74 7.50
C ASN A 83 2.52 8.94 6.31
N ASN A 84 2.57 10.13 5.72
CA ASN A 84 1.95 10.40 4.44
C ASN A 84 2.68 9.60 3.34
N LEU A 85 1.93 8.80 2.60
CA LEU A 85 2.41 8.16 1.36
C LEU A 85 2.78 9.21 0.29
N SER A 86 2.41 10.47 0.50
CA SER A 86 2.83 11.63 -0.30
C SER A 86 4.35 11.91 -0.23
N GLN A 87 5.05 11.44 0.82
CA GLN A 87 6.52 11.57 0.95
C GLN A 87 7.25 10.31 0.45
N CYS A 88 6.68 9.62 -0.52
CA CYS A 88 7.34 8.54 -1.22
C CYS A 88 8.34 9.10 -2.24
N PRO A 89 9.63 8.68 -2.22
CA PRO A 89 10.63 9.12 -3.18
C PRO A 89 10.38 8.59 -4.62
#